data_AF-A0A3D5Z0W2-F1
#
_entry.id   AF-A0A3D5Z0W2-F1
#
_cell.length_a   1.000
_cell.length_b   1.000
_cell.length_c   1.000
_cell.angle_alpha   90.00
_cell.angle_beta   90.00
_cell.angle_gamma   90.00
#
_symmetry.space_group_name_H-M   'P 1'
#
loop_
_entity.id
_entity.type
_entity.pdbx_description
1 polymer ?
#
loop_
_entity_poly.entity_id
_entity_poly.type
_entity_poly.pdbx_seq_one_letter_code
_entity_poly.pdbx_strand_id
1 'polypeptide(L)'
;MDYLTIGSNGFAQLGDPNYNDKMKAELKVLLNHFRQNYPVLQCFKSIAYYSTKTFAHDFGIYQEVVLWYNREYIEELYESESEADQELSDLFWTWFRIIEAVDLESEDLTDQIKADYLKSIDVSKAEHLSVLKAS
;
A
#
# COMPACT_ATOMS: atom_id res chain seq x y z
N MET A 1 -3.13 -15.89 8.59
CA MET A 1 -2.96 -14.78 7.60
C MET A 1 -1.49 -14.40 7.55
N ASP A 2 -0.93 -14.38 6.35
CA ASP A 2 0.44 -13.95 6.08
C ASP A 2 0.41 -12.65 5.24
N TYR A 3 1.56 -12.04 4.98
CA TYR A 3 1.64 -10.82 4.18
C TYR A 3 2.89 -10.74 3.31
N LEU A 4 2.72 -10.11 2.15
CA LEU A 4 3.82 -9.59 1.35
C LEU A 4 4.06 -8.13 1.74
N THR A 5 5.27 -7.82 2.18
CA THR A 5 5.73 -6.42 2.21
C THR A 5 5.94 -5.96 0.78
N ILE A 6 5.11 -5.03 0.33
CA ILE A 6 5.26 -4.41 -0.99
C ILE A 6 6.24 -3.24 -0.89
N GLY A 7 6.12 -2.44 0.17
CA GLY A 7 7.07 -1.41 0.53
C GLY A 7 6.50 0.01 0.53
N SER A 8 7.40 0.95 0.30
CA SER A 8 7.18 2.41 0.36
C SER A 8 7.84 3.08 -0.86
N ASN A 9 7.54 4.36 -1.10
CA ASN A 9 8.19 5.15 -2.15
C ASN A 9 9.44 5.88 -1.63
N GLY A 10 9.49 6.20 -0.34
CA GLY A 10 10.62 6.89 0.28
C GLY A 10 10.55 8.42 0.25
N PHE A 11 9.40 8.99 -0.13
CA PHE A 11 9.12 10.42 0.01
C PHE A 11 9.00 10.83 1.49
N ALA A 12 8.42 9.97 2.32
CA ALA A 12 8.37 10.13 3.77
C ALA A 12 9.59 9.51 4.45
N GLN A 13 10.57 10.35 4.82
CA GLN A 13 11.79 9.89 5.49
C GLN A 13 11.75 10.14 7.00
N LEU A 14 12.09 9.11 7.78
CA LEU A 14 12.22 9.24 9.23
C LEU A 14 13.22 10.35 9.58
N GLY A 15 12.84 11.22 10.52
CA GLY A 15 13.61 12.41 10.90
C GLY A 15 13.18 13.70 10.19
N ASP A 16 12.33 13.62 9.15
CA ASP A 16 11.69 14.81 8.58
C ASP A 16 10.67 15.40 9.59
N PRO A 17 10.68 16.71 9.87
CA PRO A 17 9.69 17.35 10.75
C PRO A 17 8.23 17.10 10.33
N ASN A 18 7.98 16.89 9.04
CA ASN A 18 6.68 16.63 8.45
C ASN A 18 6.46 15.15 8.11
N TYR A 19 7.27 14.24 8.67
CA TYR A 19 7.26 12.81 8.37
C TYR A 19 5.85 12.22 8.36
N ASN A 20 5.07 12.47 9.41
CA ASN A 20 3.74 11.87 9.55
C ASN A 20 2.77 12.29 8.43
N ASP A 21 2.82 13.54 7.99
CA ASP A 21 1.92 14.04 6.96
C ASP A 21 2.37 13.61 5.56
N LYS A 22 3.70 13.56 5.33
CA LYS A 22 4.27 12.96 4.12
C LYS A 22 3.91 11.47 4.02
N MET A 23 4.03 10.72 5.12
CA MET A 23 3.70 9.30 5.18
C MET A 23 2.23 9.05 4.86
N LYS A 24 1.31 9.85 5.40
CA LYS A 24 -0.12 9.75 5.07
C LYS A 24 -0.39 9.96 3.58
N ALA A 25 0.21 10.98 2.98
CA ALA A 25 0.06 11.26 1.55
C ALA A 25 0.64 10.13 0.69
N GLU A 26 1.84 9.66 1.04
CA GLU A 26 2.52 8.54 0.38
C GLU A 26 1.67 7.28 0.39
N LEU A 27 1.28 6.79 1.57
CA LEU A 27 0.51 5.54 1.71
C LEU A 27 -0.85 5.61 1.03
N LYS A 28 -1.49 6.79 1.03
CA LYS A 28 -2.76 7.00 0.32
C LYS A 28 -2.60 6.84 -1.19
N VAL A 29 -1.58 7.47 -1.77
CA VAL A 29 -1.30 7.36 -3.21
C VAL A 29 -0.93 5.94 -3.58
N LEU A 30 -0.04 5.29 -2.82
CA LEU A 30 0.37 3.92 -3.09
C LEU A 30 -0.79 2.92 -2.96
N LEU A 31 -1.61 3.00 -1.92
CA LEU A 31 -2.80 2.15 -1.79
C LEU A 31 -3.78 2.32 -2.95
N ASN A 32 -3.99 3.56 -3.39
CA ASN A 32 -4.86 3.83 -4.54
C ASN A 32 -4.26 3.28 -5.84
N HIS A 33 -2.94 3.43 -6.02
CA HIS A 33 -2.22 2.88 -7.16
C HIS A 33 -2.42 1.37 -7.28
N PHE A 34 -2.24 0.61 -6.18
CA PHE A 34 -2.47 -0.83 -6.18
C PHE A 34 -3.93 -1.20 -6.43
N ARG A 35 -4.87 -0.51 -5.80
CA ARG A 35 -6.30 -0.79 -5.98
C ARG A 35 -6.78 -0.55 -7.42
N GLN A 36 -6.17 0.39 -8.14
CA GLN A 36 -6.55 0.75 -9.51
C GLN A 36 -5.83 -0.08 -10.56
N ASN A 37 -4.52 -0.28 -10.41
CA ASN A 37 -3.68 -0.89 -11.46
C ASN A 37 -3.46 -2.39 -11.25
N TYR A 38 -3.50 -2.85 -9.99
CA TYR A 38 -3.27 -4.24 -9.62
C TYR A 38 -4.37 -4.76 -8.67
N PRO A 39 -5.65 -4.69 -9.08
CA PRO A 39 -6.74 -5.09 -8.20
C PRO A 39 -6.61 -6.55 -7.77
N VAL A 40 -7.04 -6.86 -6.55
CA VAL A 40 -7.19 -8.25 -6.11
C VAL A 40 -8.15 -8.96 -7.05
N LEU A 41 -7.68 -10.07 -7.64
CA LEU A 41 -8.47 -10.86 -8.58
C LEU A 41 -9.77 -11.32 -7.91
N GLN A 42 -10.85 -11.41 -8.69
CA GLN A 42 -12.19 -11.66 -8.17
C GLN A 42 -12.26 -12.95 -7.33
N CYS A 43 -11.53 -14.00 -7.73
CA CYS A 43 -11.42 -15.26 -7.00
C CYS A 43 -10.70 -15.15 -5.65
N PHE A 44 -9.88 -14.11 -5.44
CA PHE A 44 -9.06 -13.95 -4.24
C PHE A 44 -9.59 -12.88 -3.26
N LYS A 45 -10.69 -12.19 -3.57
CA LYS A 45 -11.21 -11.08 -2.75
C LYS A 45 -11.58 -11.46 -1.32
N SER A 46 -11.90 -12.72 -1.05
CA SER A 46 -12.20 -13.21 0.31
C SER A 46 -10.95 -13.58 1.11
N ILE A 47 -9.82 -13.80 0.44
CA ILE A 47 -8.59 -14.31 1.05
C ILE A 47 -7.45 -13.32 1.03
N ALA A 48 -7.52 -12.25 0.23
CA ALA A 48 -6.44 -11.29 0.05
C ALA A 48 -6.94 -9.83 -0.02
N TYR A 49 -6.16 -8.90 0.53
CA TYR A 49 -6.47 -7.47 0.50
C TYR A 49 -5.24 -6.58 0.76
N TYR A 50 -5.25 -5.38 0.19
CA TYR A 50 -4.22 -4.36 0.46
C TYR A 50 -4.53 -3.57 1.73
N SER A 51 -3.50 -3.33 2.53
CA SER A 51 -3.53 -2.46 3.71
C SER A 51 -2.18 -1.81 3.92
N THR A 52 -2.06 -0.96 4.94
CA THR A 52 -0.77 -0.59 5.52
C THR A 52 -0.45 -1.47 6.71
N LYS A 53 0.84 -1.66 6.98
CA LYS A 53 1.36 -2.29 8.20
C LYS A 53 2.42 -1.39 8.81
N THR A 54 2.42 -1.31 10.15
CA THR A 54 3.43 -0.55 10.90
C THR A 54 4.61 -1.46 11.26
N PHE A 55 5.81 -0.93 11.08
CA PHE A 55 7.09 -1.54 11.40
C PHE A 55 7.83 -0.65 12.40
N ALA A 56 8.52 -1.29 13.34
CA ALA A 56 9.36 -0.60 14.32
C ALA A 56 10.81 -0.64 13.87
N HIS A 57 11.49 0.50 13.97
CA HIS A 57 12.93 0.66 13.73
C HIS A 57 13.55 1.43 14.90
N ASP A 58 14.87 1.37 15.04
CA ASP A 58 15.62 2.08 16.08
C ASP A 58 15.41 3.62 16.07
N PHE A 59 14.91 4.16 14.95
CA PHE A 59 14.71 5.60 14.73
C PHE A 59 13.23 6.01 14.74
N GLY A 60 12.31 5.10 15.06
CA GLY A 60 10.88 5.36 15.12
C GLY A 60 10.03 4.26 14.50
N ILE A 61 8.76 4.58 14.24
CA ILE A 61 7.86 3.68 13.51
C ILE A 61 7.67 4.19 12.09
N TYR A 62 7.61 3.27 11.15
CA TYR A 62 7.26 3.56 9.77
C TYR A 62 6.15 2.62 9.31
N GLN A 63 5.51 2.99 8.20
CA GLN A 63 4.43 2.20 7.63
C GLN A 63 4.73 1.93 6.16
N GLU A 64 4.37 0.74 5.71
CA GLU A 64 4.50 0.33 4.32
C GLU A 64 3.19 -0.27 3.84
N VAL A 65 3.01 -0.29 2.52
CA VAL A 65 1.91 -1.02 1.90
C VAL A 65 2.23 -2.51 1.94
N VAL A 66 1.22 -3.30 2.31
CA VAL A 66 1.29 -4.75 2.34
C VAL A 66 0.10 -5.37 1.63
N LEU A 67 0.33 -6.54 1.04
CA LEU A 67 -0.75 -7.44 0.62
C LEU A 67 -0.92 -8.52 1.68
N TRP A 68 -2.04 -8.52 2.37
CA TRP A 68 -2.43 -9.62 3.25
C TRP A 68 -3.03 -10.75 2.42
N TYR A 69 -2.74 -12.00 2.79
CA TYR A 69 -3.34 -13.16 2.18
C TYR A 69 -3.48 -14.34 3.15
N ASN A 70 -4.42 -15.26 2.85
CA ASN A 70 -4.55 -16.50 3.60
C ASN A 70 -3.58 -17.56 3.08
N ARG A 71 -2.38 -17.61 3.66
CA ARG A 71 -1.34 -18.57 3.30
C ARG A 71 -1.78 -20.03 3.43
N GLU A 72 -2.42 -20.39 4.54
CA GLU A 72 -2.86 -21.78 4.80
C GLU A 72 -3.78 -22.26 3.66
N TYR A 73 -4.73 -21.43 3.24
CA TYR A 73 -5.61 -21.76 2.11
C TYR A 73 -4.87 -21.94 0.78
N ILE A 74 -3.85 -21.11 0.51
CA ILE A 74 -3.06 -21.25 -0.72
C ILE A 74 -2.19 -22.52 -0.67
N GLU A 75 -1.66 -22.87 0.50
CA GLU A 75 -0.91 -24.11 0.71
C GLU A 75 -1.83 -25.34 0.51
N GLU A 76 -3.07 -25.30 1.02
CA GLU A 76 -4.07 -26.34 0.77
C GLU A 76 -4.40 -26.52 -0.72
N LEU A 77 -4.54 -25.41 -1.48
CA LEU A 77 -4.75 -25.48 -2.93
C LEU A 77 -3.57 -26.11 -3.67
N TYR A 78 -2.35 -25.79 -3.25
CA TYR A 78 -1.13 -26.33 -3.84
C TYR A 78 -0.97 -27.84 -3.60
N GLU A 79 -1.32 -28.31 -2.39
CA GLU A 79 -1.24 -29.72 -2.02
C GLU A 79 -2.43 -30.57 -2.48
N SER A 80 -3.49 -29.94 -3.00
CA SER A 80 -4.70 -30.62 -3.49
C SER A 80 -4.39 -31.56 -4.67
N GLU A 81 -5.09 -32.70 -4.72
CA GLU A 81 -5.06 -33.61 -5.89
C GLU A 81 -5.94 -33.09 -7.06
N SER A 82 -6.73 -32.05 -6.82
CA SER A 82 -7.58 -31.42 -7.83
C SER A 82 -6.78 -30.53 -8.76
N GLU A 83 -6.82 -30.81 -10.07
CA GLU A 83 -6.20 -29.97 -11.10
C GLU A 83 -6.69 -28.52 -11.03
N ALA A 84 -7.99 -28.31 -10.78
CA ALA A 84 -8.57 -26.96 -10.67
C ALA A 84 -8.03 -26.17 -9.46
N ASP A 85 -7.70 -26.85 -8.35
CA ASP A 85 -7.14 -26.19 -7.16
C ASP A 85 -5.68 -25.82 -7.41
N GLN A 86 -4.92 -26.70 -8.06
CA GLN A 86 -3.54 -26.43 -8.45
C GLN A 86 -3.45 -25.26 -9.44
N GLU A 87 -4.35 -25.21 -10.44
CA GLU A 87 -4.46 -24.07 -11.36
C GLU A 87 -4.77 -22.76 -10.62
N LEU A 88 -5.63 -22.80 -9.60
CA LEU A 88 -5.96 -21.64 -8.78
C LEU A 88 -4.77 -21.17 -7.92
N SER A 89 -4.00 -22.11 -7.38
CA SER A 89 -2.73 -21.84 -6.68
C SER A 89 -1.69 -21.20 -7.62
N ASP A 90 -1.50 -21.76 -8.81
CA ASP A 90 -0.57 -21.22 -9.82
C ASP A 90 -0.98 -19.80 -10.27
N LEU A 91 -2.28 -19.57 -10.43
CA LEU A 91 -2.83 -18.25 -10.70
C LEU A 91 -2.52 -17.27 -9.56
N PHE A 92 -2.68 -17.70 -8.31
CA PHE A 92 -2.36 -16.87 -7.15
C PHE A 92 -0.89 -16.45 -7.17
N TRP A 93 0.03 -17.40 -7.29
CA TRP A 93 1.47 -17.09 -7.25
C TRP A 93 1.94 -16.28 -8.46
N THR A 94 1.32 -16.47 -9.62
CA THR A 94 1.60 -15.65 -10.80
C THR A 94 1.16 -14.20 -10.60
N TRP A 95 -0.05 -13.99 -10.08
CA TRP A 95 -0.55 -12.66 -9.73
C TRP A 95 0.26 -12.01 -8.60
N PHE A 96 0.61 -12.78 -7.57
CA PHE A 96 1.43 -12.34 -6.45
C PHE A 96 2.79 -11.79 -6.91
N ARG A 97 3.47 -12.51 -7.81
CA ARG A 97 4.78 -12.08 -8.36
C ARG A 97 4.69 -10.79 -9.17
N ILE A 98 3.56 -10.53 -9.84
CA ILE A 98 3.35 -9.25 -10.54
C ILE A 98 3.32 -8.10 -9.53
N ILE A 99 2.65 -8.29 -8.40
CA ILE A 99 2.55 -7.28 -7.33
C ILE A 99 3.91 -7.05 -6.67
N GLU A 100 4.63 -8.12 -6.37
CA GLU A 100 5.98 -8.06 -5.78
C GLU A 100 6.97 -7.31 -6.68
N ALA A 101 6.80 -7.39 -8.00
CA ALA A 101 7.68 -6.75 -8.96
C ALA A 101 7.35 -5.28 -9.26
N VAL A 102 6.34 -4.68 -8.62
CA VAL A 102 5.96 -3.28 -8.89
C VAL A 102 7.02 -2.33 -8.36
N ASP A 103 7.51 -1.45 -9.24
CA ASP A 103 8.44 -0.37 -8.88
C ASP A 103 7.70 0.79 -8.21
N LEU A 104 7.86 0.91 -6.89
CA LEU A 104 7.27 1.98 -6.09
C LEU A 104 8.10 3.27 -6.11
N GLU A 105 9.33 3.24 -6.58
CA GLU A 105 10.26 4.37 -6.55
C GLU A 105 10.25 5.18 -7.86
N SER A 106 9.33 4.87 -8.78
CA SER A 106 9.17 5.61 -10.02
C SER A 106 8.91 7.12 -9.79
N GLU A 107 9.42 7.94 -10.72
CA GLU A 107 9.24 9.40 -10.68
C GLU A 107 7.75 9.78 -10.73
N ASP A 108 6.95 9.07 -11.54
CA ASP A 108 5.51 9.31 -11.67
C ASP A 108 4.75 9.13 -10.35
N LEU A 109 5.07 8.08 -9.58
CA LEU A 109 4.48 7.87 -8.26
C LEU A 109 4.95 8.95 -7.28
N THR A 110 6.24 9.25 -7.30
CA THR A 110 6.84 10.28 -6.46
C THR A 110 6.17 11.65 -6.68
N ASP A 111 5.90 12.03 -7.92
CA ASP A 111 5.27 13.30 -8.26
C ASP A 111 3.78 13.34 -7.90
N GLN A 112 3.08 12.22 -8.02
CA GLN A 112 1.70 12.09 -7.50
C GLN A 112 1.65 12.27 -5.98
N ILE A 113 2.58 11.67 -5.26
CA ILE A 113 2.70 11.79 -3.80
C ILE A 113 2.97 13.25 -3.40
N LYS A 114 3.95 13.90 -4.04
CA LYS A 114 4.23 15.33 -3.82
C LYS A 114 3.00 16.19 -4.07
N ALA A 115 2.28 15.95 -5.17
CA ALA A 115 1.09 16.70 -5.52
C ALA A 115 -0.05 16.52 -4.50
N ASP A 116 -0.29 15.31 -4.00
CA ASP A 116 -1.30 15.05 -2.95
C ASP A 116 -0.89 15.70 -1.62
N TYR A 117 0.39 15.61 -1.24
CA TYR A 117 0.92 16.27 -0.05
C TYR A 117 0.77 17.80 -0.11
N LEU A 118 1.16 18.44 -1.20
CA LEU A 118 1.04 19.90 -1.37
C LEU A 118 -0.41 20.35 -1.28
N LYS A 119 -1.34 19.63 -1.91
CA LYS A 119 -2.78 19.90 -1.79
C LYS A 119 -3.27 19.82 -0.34
N SER A 120 -2.78 18.84 0.43
CA SER A 120 -3.17 18.69 1.84
C SER A 120 -2.71 19.88 2.70
N ILE A 121 -1.57 20.48 2.39
CA ILE A 121 -1.06 21.67 3.07
C ILE A 121 -1.85 22.92 2.69
N ASP A 122 -2.20 23.09 1.42
CA ASP A 122 -2.97 24.25 0.97
C ASP A 122 -4.37 24.26 1.60
N VAL A 123 -5.00 23.08 1.74
CA VAL A 123 -6.28 22.94 2.45
C VAL A 123 -6.13 23.32 3.93
N SER A 124 -5.11 22.84 4.63
CA SER A 124 -4.94 23.16 6.06
C SER A 124 -4.68 24.65 6.28
N LYS A 125 -3.91 25.31 5.40
CA LYS A 125 -3.73 26.78 5.43
C LYS A 125 -5.02 27.53 5.17
N ALA A 126 -5.85 27.07 4.23
CA ALA A 126 -7.14 27.67 3.93
C ALA A 126 -8.12 27.54 5.11
N GLU A 127 -8.13 26.41 5.81
CA GLU A 127 -8.91 26.20 7.04
C GLU A 127 -8.45 27.09 8.19
N HIS A 128 -7.13 27.26 8.39
CA HIS A 128 -6.62 28.19 9.41
C HIS A 128 -7.00 29.65 9.12
N LEU A 129 -7.03 30.06 7.86
CA LEU A 129 -7.45 31.42 7.46
C LEU A 129 -8.95 31.67 7.64
N SER A 130 -9.79 30.65 7.47
CA SER A 130 -11.24 30.80 7.65
C SER A 130 -11.62 30.92 9.13
N VAL A 131 -10.89 30.26 10.04
CA VAL A 131 -11.07 30.37 11.49
C VAL A 131 -10.63 31.74 12.01
N LEU A 132 -9.53 32.30 11.51
CA LEU A 132 -9.02 33.63 11.94
C LEU A 132 -9.91 34.81 11.52
N LYS A 133 -10.77 34.65 10.51
CA LYS A 133 -11.73 35.69 10.10
C LYS A 133 -13.02 35.69 10.91
N ALA A 134 -13.25 34.67 11.73
CA ALA A 134 -14.36 34.59 12.67
C ALA A 134 -13.86 34.93 14.09
N SER A 135 -13.54 36.19 14.36
CA SER A 135 -13.19 36.72 15.68
C SER A 135 -13.53 38.20 15.75
#